data_AF-A0A0Q9R7Q8-F1
#
_entry.id   AF-A0A0Q9R7Q8-F1
#
_cell.length_a   1.000
_cell.length_b   1.000
_cell.length_c   1.000
_cell.angle_alpha   90.00
_cell.angle_beta   90.00
_cell.angle_gamma   90.00
#
_symmetry.space_group_name_H-M   'P 1'
#
loop_
_entity.id
_entity.type
_entity.pdbx_description
1 polymer ?
#
loop_
_entity_poly.entity_id
_entity_poly.type
_entity_poly.pdbx_seq_one_letter_code
_entity_poly.pdbx_strand_id
1 'polypeptide(L)'
;MKGYIAARIAQEKVDFLFAEAKSTDGAFILNPKAADGKEKAVKFLSSYFDTAMIDKLIAHYLTDQKADNAIVTNKKSFFTSNLLATKKEEITFDASNTKDQDKFTTKDGVTYTTKKVNDKFVVADVQ
;
A
#
# COMPACT_ATOMS: atom_id res chain seq x y z
N MET A 1 -2.73 13.48 -11.37
CA MET A 1 -3.94 12.61 -11.25
C MET A 1 -3.62 11.13 -11.40
N LYS A 2 -2.73 10.72 -12.32
CA LYS A 2 -2.33 9.31 -12.47
C LYS A 2 -1.71 8.77 -11.17
N GLY A 3 -0.94 9.58 -10.45
CA GLY A 3 -0.40 9.24 -9.15
C GLY A 3 -1.46 8.99 -8.08
N TYR A 4 -2.50 9.84 -8.00
CA TYR A 4 -3.61 9.64 -7.07
C TYR A 4 -4.35 8.32 -7.30
N ILE A 5 -4.66 7.98 -8.56
CA ILE A 5 -5.29 6.71 -8.91
C ILE A 5 -4.37 5.54 -8.56
N ALA A 6 -3.07 5.64 -8.88
CA ALA A 6 -2.09 4.62 -8.53
C ALA A 6 -1.99 4.40 -7.02
N ALA A 7 -1.98 5.47 -6.21
CA ALA A 7 -1.95 5.39 -4.77
C ALA A 7 -3.21 4.72 -4.18
N ARG A 8 -4.40 5.00 -4.75
CA ARG A 8 -5.64 4.30 -4.37
C ARG A 8 -5.53 2.80 -4.64
N ILE A 9 -5.10 2.42 -5.84
CA ILE A 9 -4.89 1.01 -6.19
C ILE A 9 -3.85 0.39 -5.24
N ALA A 10 -2.76 1.10 -4.95
CA ALA A 10 -1.71 0.61 -4.06
C ALA A 10 -2.25 0.32 -2.64
N GLN A 11 -3.07 1.21 -2.08
CA GLN A 11 -3.72 0.98 -0.77
C GLN A 11 -4.68 -0.22 -0.80
N GLU A 12 -5.51 -0.34 -1.84
CA GLU A 12 -6.37 -1.52 -2.02
C GLU A 12 -5.55 -2.82 -2.06
N LYS A 13 -4.36 -2.80 -2.68
CA LYS A 13 -3.50 -3.99 -2.76
C LYS A 13 -2.80 -4.31 -1.44
N VAL A 14 -2.54 -3.32 -0.59
CA VAL A 14 -2.09 -3.55 0.79
C VAL A 14 -3.20 -4.21 1.60
N ASP A 15 -4.43 -3.69 1.51
CA ASP A 15 -5.59 -4.27 2.22
C ASP A 15 -5.85 -5.71 1.76
N PHE A 16 -5.84 -5.95 0.45
CA PHE A 16 -5.94 -7.28 -0.13
C PHE A 16 -4.87 -8.23 0.40
N LEU A 17 -3.61 -7.78 0.49
CA LEU A 17 -2.49 -8.63 0.88
C LEU A 17 -2.48 -8.94 2.38
N PHE A 18 -2.85 -7.98 3.24
CA PHE A 18 -2.61 -8.07 4.69
C PHE A 18 -3.86 -8.00 5.57
N ALA A 19 -5.02 -7.58 5.06
CA ALA A 19 -6.19 -7.26 5.87
C ALA A 19 -7.50 -7.90 5.38
N GLU A 20 -7.49 -8.70 4.30
CA GLU A 20 -8.69 -9.40 3.83
C GLU A 20 -8.76 -10.86 4.29
N ALA A 21 -7.67 -11.62 4.16
CA ALA A 21 -7.65 -13.04 4.49
C ALA A 21 -7.60 -13.27 6.00
N LYS A 22 -8.36 -14.25 6.48
CA LYS A 22 -8.38 -14.66 7.89
C LYS A 22 -8.11 -16.15 8.02
N SER A 23 -7.44 -16.53 9.10
CA SER A 23 -7.39 -17.91 9.58
C SER A 23 -8.77 -18.38 10.04
N THR A 24 -8.89 -19.68 10.28
CA THR A 24 -10.05 -20.36 10.89
C THR A 24 -10.45 -19.74 12.23
N ASP A 25 -9.47 -19.33 13.04
CA ASP A 25 -9.66 -18.61 14.31
C ASP A 25 -9.92 -17.10 14.14
N GLY A 26 -10.01 -16.60 12.91
CA GLY A 26 -10.36 -15.21 12.60
C GLY A 26 -9.20 -14.22 12.69
N ALA A 27 -7.95 -14.68 12.85
CA ALA A 27 -6.77 -13.81 12.79
C ALA A 27 -6.49 -13.39 11.34
N PHE A 28 -6.10 -12.13 11.11
CA PHE A 28 -5.66 -11.72 9.78
C PHE A 28 -4.34 -12.40 9.41
N ILE A 29 -4.27 -12.89 8.18
CA ILE A 29 -3.12 -13.61 7.64
C ILE A 29 -2.74 -13.05 6.28
N LEU A 30 -1.47 -13.26 5.90
CA LEU A 30 -0.98 -12.96 4.56
C LEU A 30 -1.85 -13.68 3.54
N ASN A 31 -2.42 -12.94 2.59
CA ASN A 31 -3.40 -13.48 1.67
C ASN A 31 -2.76 -14.56 0.76
N PRO A 32 -3.15 -15.84 0.90
CA PRO A 32 -2.52 -16.94 0.18
C PRO A 32 -2.79 -16.90 -1.32
N LYS A 33 -3.78 -16.11 -1.78
CA LYS A 33 -4.01 -15.88 -3.21
C LYS A 33 -2.92 -15.02 -3.85
N ALA A 34 -2.23 -14.22 -3.05
CA ALA A 34 -1.23 -13.25 -3.50
C ALA A 34 0.21 -13.73 -3.22
N ALA A 35 0.43 -14.29 -2.03
CA ALA A 35 1.74 -14.66 -1.54
C ALA A 35 1.66 -15.77 -0.49
N ASP A 36 2.65 -16.65 -0.48
CA ASP A 36 2.85 -17.70 0.54
C ASP A 36 4.05 -17.40 1.47
N GLY A 37 4.62 -16.19 1.37
CA GLY A 37 5.75 -15.78 2.18
C GLY A 37 6.26 -14.39 1.81
N LYS A 38 7.26 -13.91 2.56
CA LYS A 38 7.84 -12.56 2.43
C LYS A 38 8.31 -12.24 1.01
N GLU A 39 9.02 -13.15 0.35
CA GLU A 39 9.54 -12.92 -1.00
C GLU A 39 8.41 -12.67 -2.02
N LYS A 40 7.36 -13.48 -1.99
CA LYS A 40 6.21 -13.29 -2.88
C LYS A 40 5.39 -12.05 -2.50
N ALA A 41 5.31 -11.70 -1.22
CA ALA A 41 4.69 -10.46 -0.78
C ALA A 41 5.44 -9.23 -1.33
N VAL A 42 6.77 -9.21 -1.26
CA VAL A 42 7.63 -8.17 -1.86
C VAL A 42 7.39 -8.09 -3.37
N LYS A 43 7.40 -9.23 -4.07
CA LYS A 43 7.14 -9.29 -5.52
C LYS A 43 5.75 -8.79 -5.90
N PHE A 44 4.74 -9.10 -5.09
CA PHE A 44 3.38 -8.60 -5.31
C PHE A 44 3.32 -7.07 -5.19
N LEU A 45 3.95 -6.51 -4.16
CA LEU A 45 3.95 -5.06 -3.89
C LEU A 45 4.79 -4.25 -4.89
N SER A 46 5.79 -4.87 -5.55
CA SER A 46 6.69 -4.18 -6.49
C SER A 46 6.01 -3.59 -7.73
N SER A 47 4.76 -3.95 -8.00
CA SER A 47 3.97 -3.35 -9.08
C SER A 47 3.29 -2.03 -8.68
N TYR A 48 3.29 -1.68 -7.39
CA TYR A 48 2.52 -0.57 -6.82
C TYR A 48 3.35 0.38 -5.95
N PHE A 49 4.47 -0.10 -5.43
CA PHE A 49 5.33 0.61 -4.52
C PHE A 49 6.77 0.58 -5.01
N ASP A 50 7.55 1.59 -4.64
CA ASP A 50 8.99 1.51 -4.77
C ASP A 50 9.62 0.69 -3.65
N THR A 51 10.89 0.33 -3.82
CA THR A 51 11.60 -0.57 -2.89
C THR A 51 11.57 -0.07 -1.45
N ALA A 52 11.84 1.22 -1.23
CA ALA A 52 11.88 1.80 0.12
C ALA A 52 10.50 1.74 0.80
N MET A 53 9.42 1.99 0.06
CA MET A 53 8.07 1.88 0.58
C MET A 53 7.65 0.42 0.84
N ILE A 54 8.08 -0.53 0.00
CA ILE A 54 7.87 -1.97 0.24
C ILE A 54 8.51 -2.39 1.56
N ASP A 55 9.75 -1.97 1.81
CA ASP A 55 10.45 -2.32 3.05
C ASP A 55 9.71 -1.81 4.28
N LYS A 56 9.18 -0.58 4.25
CA LYS A 56 8.33 -0.03 5.32
C LYS A 56 7.07 -0.87 5.53
N LEU A 57 6.36 -1.24 4.45
CA LEU A 57 5.14 -2.02 4.53
C LEU A 57 5.38 -3.43 5.07
N ILE A 58 6.44 -4.10 4.60
CA ILE A 58 6.79 -5.45 5.04
C ILE A 58 7.20 -5.45 6.51
N ALA A 59 8.01 -4.49 6.95
CA ALA A 59 8.39 -4.35 8.35
C ALA A 59 7.19 -4.04 9.26
N HIS A 60 6.18 -3.33 8.74
CA HIS A 60 4.98 -3.00 9.50
C HIS A 60 3.98 -4.16 9.59
N TYR A 61 3.75 -4.89 8.48
CA TYR A 61 2.66 -5.86 8.38
C TYR A 61 3.06 -7.31 8.63
N LEU A 62 4.25 -7.76 8.21
CA LEU A 62 4.64 -9.16 8.41
C LEU A 62 5.11 -9.37 9.85
N THR A 63 4.62 -10.44 10.46
CA THR A 63 5.03 -10.88 11.80
C THR A 63 5.75 -12.22 11.72
N ASP A 64 6.35 -12.64 12.83
CA ASP A 64 6.96 -13.97 12.95
C ASP A 64 5.96 -15.06 13.34
N GLN A 65 4.67 -14.71 13.51
CA GLN A 65 3.62 -15.64 13.92
C GLN A 65 2.98 -16.33 12.71
N LYS A 66 2.46 -17.55 12.94
CA LYS A 66 1.71 -18.31 11.93
C LYS A 66 0.36 -18.78 12.47
N ALA A 67 -0.62 -18.83 11.56
CA ALA A 67 -1.92 -19.46 11.75
C ALA A 67 -2.32 -20.14 10.44
N ASP A 68 -2.84 -21.36 10.50
CA ASP A 68 -3.21 -22.17 9.32
C ASP A 68 -2.11 -22.24 8.23
N ASN A 69 -0.85 -22.37 8.66
CA ASN A 69 0.34 -22.36 7.81
C ASN A 69 0.62 -21.03 7.06
N ALA A 70 -0.16 -19.98 7.29
CA ALA A 70 0.07 -18.64 6.76
C ALA A 70 0.67 -17.71 7.83
N ILE A 71 1.37 -16.66 7.39
CA ILE A 71 1.94 -15.64 8.28
C ILE A 71 0.80 -14.78 8.82
N VAL A 72 0.72 -14.60 10.14
CA VAL A 72 -0.22 -13.65 10.76
C VAL A 72 0.26 -12.22 10.46
N THR A 73 -0.67 -11.33 10.15
CA THR A 73 -0.36 -9.93 9.81
C THR A 73 -0.70 -8.97 10.94
N ASN A 74 0.04 -7.87 11.01
CA ASN A 74 -0.27 -6.77 11.92
C ASN A 74 -1.62 -6.14 11.56
N LYS A 75 -2.51 -6.01 12.54
CA LYS A 75 -3.87 -5.47 12.36
C LYS A 75 -3.90 -3.94 12.27
N LYS A 76 -2.85 -3.26 12.70
CA LYS A 76 -2.78 -1.79 12.65
C LYS A 76 -2.57 -1.35 11.21
N SER A 77 -3.40 -0.45 10.71
CA SER A 77 -3.17 0.16 9.39
C SER A 77 -1.85 0.94 9.39
N PHE A 78 -1.07 0.78 8.32
CA PHE A 78 0.07 1.64 8.00
C PHE A 78 -0.40 3.05 7.60
N PHE A 79 -1.49 3.13 6.84
CA PHE A 79 -2.04 4.39 6.37
C PHE A 79 -2.88 5.04 7.47
N THR A 80 -2.56 6.28 7.81
CA THR A 80 -3.25 7.08 8.84
C THR A 80 -4.58 7.64 8.35
N SER A 81 -4.81 7.68 7.04
CA SER A 81 -6.09 8.02 6.41
C SER A 81 -6.49 6.95 5.38
N ASN A 82 -7.80 6.85 5.12
CA ASN A 82 -8.33 5.95 4.12
C ASN A 82 -8.43 6.66 2.76
N LEU A 83 -7.39 6.53 1.92
CA LEU A 83 -7.38 7.15 0.60
C LEU A 83 -8.53 6.66 -0.29
N LEU A 84 -9.02 5.43 -0.10
CA LEU A 84 -10.13 4.87 -0.88
C LEU A 84 -11.46 5.59 -0.62
N ALA A 85 -11.61 6.19 0.56
CA ALA A 85 -12.79 6.97 0.94
C ALA A 85 -12.75 8.43 0.44
N THR A 86 -11.60 8.89 -0.07
CA THR A 86 -11.45 10.26 -0.57
C THR A 86 -12.09 10.46 -1.95
N LYS A 87 -12.50 11.69 -2.23
CA LYS A 87 -12.87 12.17 -3.56
C LYS A 87 -11.77 13.07 -4.12
N LYS A 88 -11.73 13.24 -5.45
CA LYS A 88 -10.70 14.06 -6.11
C LYS A 88 -10.70 15.50 -5.62
N GLU A 89 -11.87 16.05 -5.34
CA GLU A 89 -12.06 17.43 -4.88
C GLU A 89 -11.48 17.66 -3.47
N GLU A 90 -11.18 16.58 -2.74
CA GLU A 90 -10.56 16.61 -1.40
C GLU A 90 -9.03 16.47 -1.46
N ILE A 91 -8.44 16.49 -2.67
CA ILE A 91 -7.02 16.30 -2.91
C ILE A 91 -6.38 17.58 -3.41
N THR A 92 -5.33 18.02 -2.72
CA THR A 92 -4.49 19.13 -3.16
C THR A 92 -3.26 18.58 -3.86
N PHE A 93 -3.10 18.86 -5.15
CA PHE A 93 -1.91 18.48 -5.92
C PHE A 93 -0.83 19.54 -5.80
N ASP A 94 0.42 19.10 -5.58
CA ASP A 94 1.57 20.01 -5.53
C ASP A 94 1.80 20.67 -6.91
N ALA A 95 2.09 21.97 -6.91
CA ALA A 95 2.38 22.73 -8.13
C ALA A 95 3.70 22.31 -8.78
N SER A 96 4.62 21.69 -8.03
CA SER A 96 5.89 21.18 -8.53
C SER A 96 5.81 19.81 -9.20
N ASN A 97 4.60 19.28 -9.42
CA ASN A 97 4.41 17.99 -10.07
C ASN A 97 4.96 17.99 -11.50
N THR A 98 5.48 16.84 -11.92
CA THR A 98 6.05 16.64 -13.26
C THR A 98 5.36 15.48 -13.95
N LYS A 99 5.68 15.25 -15.23
CA LYS A 99 5.18 14.08 -15.95
C LYS A 99 5.58 12.73 -15.32
N ASP A 100 6.65 12.72 -14.52
CA ASP A 100 7.24 11.52 -13.92
C ASP A 100 7.05 11.46 -12.39
N GLN A 101 6.43 12.48 -11.78
CA GLN A 101 6.19 12.53 -10.34
C GLN A 101 4.91 13.30 -10.01
N ASP A 102 4.04 12.65 -9.23
CA ASP A 102 2.81 13.24 -8.68
C ASP A 102 2.91 13.20 -7.15
N LYS A 103 2.88 14.37 -6.52
CA LYS A 103 2.76 14.61 -5.08
C LYS A 103 1.42 15.28 -4.79
N PHE A 104 0.71 14.77 -3.79
CA PHE A 104 -0.59 15.29 -3.40
C PHE A 104 -0.86 15.08 -1.91
N THR A 105 -1.74 15.91 -1.35
CA THR A 105 -2.11 15.87 0.07
C THR A 105 -3.61 15.67 0.19
N THR A 106 -4.03 14.76 1.06
CA THR A 106 -5.44 14.56 1.40
C THR A 106 -5.94 15.70 2.30
N LYS A 107 -7.26 15.90 2.39
CA LYS A 107 -7.86 16.83 3.36
C LYS A 107 -7.46 16.57 4.81
N ASP A 108 -7.09 15.33 5.13
CA ASP A 108 -6.67 14.91 6.48
C ASP A 108 -5.16 15.16 6.71
N GLY A 109 -4.48 15.81 5.76
CA GLY A 109 -3.07 16.21 5.88
C GLY A 109 -2.06 15.15 5.45
N VAL A 110 -2.50 13.98 4.98
CA VAL A 110 -1.59 12.89 4.55
C VAL A 110 -1.05 13.19 3.16
N THR A 111 0.26 13.22 3.02
CA THR A 111 0.97 13.49 1.78
C THR A 111 1.45 12.20 1.13
N TYR A 112 1.11 12.02 -0.13
CA TYR A 112 1.57 10.92 -0.96
C TYR A 112 2.53 11.45 -2.02
N THR A 113 3.62 10.73 -2.23
CA THR A 113 4.49 10.91 -3.39
C THR A 113 4.46 9.67 -4.25
N THR A 114 4.23 9.84 -5.54
CA THR A 114 4.26 8.77 -6.53
C THR A 114 5.23 9.12 -7.65
N LYS A 115 5.92 8.11 -8.18
CA LYS A 115 6.88 8.28 -9.27
C LYS A 115 6.57 7.34 -10.42
N LYS A 116 6.87 7.78 -11.63
CA LYS A 116 6.72 6.97 -12.83
C LYS A 116 7.87 5.97 -12.91
N VAL A 117 7.52 4.69 -12.95
CA VAL A 117 8.44 3.58 -13.21
C VAL A 117 7.91 2.88 -14.47
N ASN A 118 8.69 2.95 -15.54
CA ASN A 118 8.26 2.61 -16.90
C ASN A 118 7.01 3.42 -17.29
N ASP A 119 5.87 2.78 -17.54
CA ASP A 119 4.61 3.43 -17.90
C ASP A 119 3.56 3.44 -16.79
N LYS A 120 3.96 3.13 -15.55
CA LYS A 120 3.07 3.11 -14.38
C LYS A 120 3.57 4.06 -13.30
N PHE A 121 2.65 4.61 -12.51
CA PHE A 121 3.00 5.30 -11.28
C PHE A 121 3.01 4.31 -10.12
N VAL A 122 4.01 4.41 -9.25
CA VAL A 122 4.12 3.65 -8.00
C VAL A 122 4.27 4.61 -6.84
N VAL A 123 3.79 4.22 -5.66
CA VAL A 123 3.93 5.01 -4.44
C VAL A 123 5.36 4.91 -3.93
N ALA A 124 6.00 6.06 -3.81
CA ALA A 124 7.37 6.20 -3.33
C ALA A 124 7.41 6.59 -1.85
N ASP A 125 6.41 7.34 -1.38
CA ASP A 125 6.35 7.73 0.01
C ASP A 125 4.93 8.12 0.45
N VAL A 126 4.68 7.98 1.75
CA VAL A 126 3.46 8.42 2.44
C VAL A 126 3.85 9.01 3.80
N GLN A 127 3.40 10.24 4.08
CA GLN A 127 3.70 11.00 5.30
C GLN A 127 2.44 11.57 5.92
#